data_AF-A0A7Y3F9H8-F1
#
_entry.id   AF-A0A7Y3F9H8-F1
#
_cell.length_a   1.000
_cell.length_b   1.000
_cell.length_c   1.000
_cell.angle_alpha   90.00
_cell.angle_beta   90.00
_cell.angle_gamma   90.00
#
_symmetry.space_group_name_H-M   'P 1'
#
loop_
_entity.id
_entity.type
_entity.pdbx_description
1 polymer ?
#
loop_
_entity_poly.entity_id
_entity_poly.type
_entity_poly.pdbx_seq_one_letter_code
_entity_poly.pdbx_strand_id
1 'polypeptide(L)'
;MTAATITDSSGREIRTPAEIRRAKTLSIVYFLLAALTLYAFGFGSDGTATFVVSRPDDAIKVGDIAVSAAGLAFVVAAILAFLGARQWMRGFGSRTNLVLAIGLGLFALSFLAWAADGASFSLVGMFQEAIKRAVPITFGAISGVLCERTGIINIGIEGMLLGGAFTGAIVGST
;
A
#
# COMPACT_ATOMS: atom_id res chain seq x y z
N MET A 1 23.40 8.65 -8.87
CA MET A 1 24.36 7.86 -9.68
C MET A 1 23.63 7.44 -10.94
N THR A 2 23.72 8.26 -11.98
CA THR A 2 22.95 8.11 -13.22
C THR A 2 23.66 7.04 -14.05
N ALA A 3 23.01 5.90 -14.30
CA ALA A 3 23.57 4.83 -15.12
C ALA A 3 23.84 5.38 -16.53
N ALA A 4 25.05 5.14 -17.05
CA ALA A 4 25.40 5.52 -18.41
C ALA A 4 24.54 4.73 -19.40
N THR A 5 23.68 5.43 -20.13
CA THR A 5 22.82 4.84 -21.17
C THR A 5 23.68 4.33 -22.32
N ILE A 6 23.82 3.00 -22.44
CA ILE A 6 24.53 2.37 -23.56
C ILE A 6 23.59 2.38 -24.76
N THR A 7 23.99 3.06 -25.84
CA THR A 7 23.22 3.15 -27.08
C THR A 7 23.92 2.36 -28.19
N ASP A 8 23.16 1.58 -28.95
CA ASP A 8 23.63 0.94 -30.19
C ASP A 8 23.91 2.01 -31.26
N SER A 9 24.70 1.67 -32.28
CA SER A 9 24.94 2.40 -33.54
C SER A 9 23.68 2.98 -34.20
N SER A 10 22.50 2.41 -33.91
CA SER A 10 21.19 2.90 -34.37
C SER A 10 20.47 3.85 -33.39
N GLY A 11 21.13 4.30 -32.31
CA GLY A 11 20.56 5.15 -31.26
C GLY A 11 19.56 4.46 -30.32
N ARG A 12 19.47 3.13 -30.32
CA ARG A 12 18.60 2.37 -29.41
C ARG A 12 19.28 2.15 -28.06
N GLU A 13 18.59 2.51 -26.98
CA GLU A 13 19.02 2.22 -25.61
C GLU A 13 19.03 0.70 -25.39
N ILE A 14 20.22 0.15 -25.12
CA ILE A 14 20.43 -1.27 -24.85
C ILE A 14 20.13 -1.51 -23.37
N ARG A 15 19.06 -2.26 -23.11
CA ARG A 15 18.75 -2.70 -21.74
C ARG A 15 19.77 -3.72 -21.26
N THR A 16 20.27 -3.50 -20.06
CA THR A 16 21.10 -4.49 -19.39
C THR A 16 20.28 -5.76 -19.08
N PRO A 17 20.92 -6.95 -18.99
CA PRO A 17 20.24 -8.17 -18.60
C PRO A 17 19.51 -8.07 -17.24
N ALA A 18 20.05 -7.25 -16.32
CA ALA A 18 19.45 -6.97 -15.02
C ALA A 18 18.13 -6.18 -15.14
N GLU A 19 18.07 -5.17 -16.01
CA GLU A 19 16.84 -4.40 -16.26
C GLU A 19 15.75 -5.24 -16.92
N ILE A 20 16.12 -6.13 -17.85
CA ILE A 20 15.19 -7.08 -18.47
C ILE A 20 14.63 -8.02 -17.41
N ARG A 21 15.48 -8.57 -16.53
CA ARG A 21 15.03 -9.45 -15.44
C ARG A 21 14.09 -8.72 -14.48
N ARG A 22 14.44 -7.50 -14.06
CA ARG A 22 13.60 -6.66 -13.20
C ARG A 22 12.24 -6.38 -13.85
N ALA A 23 12.21 -6.02 -15.12
CA ALA A 23 10.97 -5.76 -15.85
C ALA A 23 10.08 -7.02 -15.91
N LYS A 24 10.66 -8.19 -16.17
CA LYS A 24 9.94 -9.48 -16.15
C LYS A 24 9.38 -9.81 -14.77
N THR A 25 10.19 -9.70 -13.71
CA THR A 25 9.74 -9.97 -12.34
C THR A 25 8.58 -9.06 -11.94
N LEU A 26 8.67 -7.75 -12.22
CA LEU A 26 7.59 -6.81 -11.91
C LEU A 26 6.32 -7.09 -12.71
N SER A 27 6.46 -7.52 -13.97
CA SER A 27 5.30 -7.91 -14.79
C SER A 27 4.62 -9.16 -14.23
N ILE A 28 5.40 -10.16 -13.81
CA ILE A 28 4.87 -11.37 -13.14
C ILE A 28 4.12 -10.96 -11.86
N VAL A 29 4.68 -10.05 -11.06
CA VAL A 29 4.00 -9.53 -9.86
C VAL A 29 2.65 -8.89 -10.24
N TYR A 30 2.58 -8.04 -11.27
CA TYR A 30 1.30 -7.46 -11.70
C TYR A 30 0.29 -8.50 -12.14
N PHE A 31 0.72 -9.52 -12.90
CA PHE A 31 -0.19 -10.59 -13.32
C PHE A 31 -0.68 -11.43 -12.15
N LEU A 32 0.19 -11.73 -11.18
CA LEU A 32 -0.21 -12.42 -9.95
C LEU A 32 -1.21 -11.60 -9.13
N LEU A 33 -0.95 -10.30 -8.95
CA LEU A 33 -1.87 -9.41 -8.27
C LEU A 33 -3.21 -9.29 -9.02
N ALA A 34 -3.19 -9.19 -10.34
CA ALA A 34 -4.41 -9.15 -11.15
C ALA A 34 -5.22 -10.44 -11.02
N ALA A 35 -4.56 -11.61 -11.11
CA ALA A 35 -5.21 -12.90 -10.95
C ALA A 35 -5.78 -13.09 -9.54
N LEU A 36 -5.03 -12.70 -8.51
CA LEU A 36 -5.49 -12.72 -7.12
C LEU A 36 -6.70 -11.80 -6.93
N THR A 37 -6.64 -10.57 -7.45
CA THR A 37 -7.75 -9.61 -7.37
C THR A 37 -8.99 -10.16 -8.04
N LEU A 38 -8.85 -10.71 -9.25
CA LEU A 38 -9.98 -11.25 -10.01
C LEU A 38 -10.59 -12.47 -9.31
N TYR A 39 -9.74 -13.41 -8.88
CA TYR A 39 -10.19 -14.67 -8.31
C TYR A 39 -10.72 -14.52 -6.88
N ALA A 40 -9.95 -13.89 -5.99
CA ALA A 40 -10.32 -13.77 -4.59
C ALA A 40 -11.35 -12.66 -4.36
N PHE A 41 -11.20 -11.50 -5.02
CA PHE A 41 -12.05 -10.35 -4.75
C PHE A 41 -13.21 -10.24 -5.73
N GLY A 42 -12.96 -10.47 -7.03
CA GLY A 42 -13.98 -10.40 -8.08
C GLY A 42 -15.04 -11.48 -7.96
N PHE A 43 -14.64 -12.76 -7.98
CA PHE A 43 -15.57 -13.89 -7.84
C PHE A 43 -15.92 -14.23 -6.39
N GLY A 44 -15.20 -13.67 -5.42
CA GLY A 44 -15.41 -13.91 -4.00
C GLY A 44 -16.23 -12.83 -3.28
N SER A 45 -16.84 -11.89 -4.01
CA SER A 45 -17.78 -10.92 -3.45
C SER A 45 -19.00 -10.75 -4.36
N ASP A 46 -20.17 -10.59 -3.74
CA ASP A 46 -21.44 -10.32 -4.44
C ASP A 46 -22.14 -9.07 -3.87
N GLY A 47 -21.65 -8.53 -2.76
CA GLY A 47 -22.27 -7.42 -2.06
C GLY A 47 -21.71 -6.04 -2.41
N THR A 48 -22.25 -5.06 -1.68
CA THR A 48 -21.85 -3.66 -1.76
C THR A 48 -21.07 -3.30 -0.50
N ALA A 49 -19.85 -2.77 -0.70
CA ALA A 49 -19.03 -2.24 0.36
C ALA A 49 -19.45 -0.81 0.67
N THR A 50 -19.86 -0.55 1.91
CA THR A 50 -20.27 0.79 2.35
C THR A 50 -19.20 1.39 3.26
N PHE A 51 -18.52 2.42 2.76
CA PHE A 51 -17.53 3.18 3.51
C PHE A 51 -18.16 4.41 4.15
N VAL A 52 -18.30 4.37 5.48
CA VAL A 52 -18.83 5.47 6.28
C VAL A 52 -17.69 6.44 6.59
N VAL A 53 -17.80 7.67 6.09
CA VAL A 53 -16.75 8.69 6.21
C VAL A 53 -17.03 9.66 7.35
N SER A 54 -18.29 9.89 7.72
CA SER A 54 -18.65 10.81 8.79
C SER A 54 -19.10 10.12 10.06
N ARG A 55 -18.75 10.71 11.20
CA ARG A 55 -19.22 10.30 12.51
C ARG A 55 -20.54 11.00 12.84
N PRO A 56 -21.37 10.43 13.75
CA PRO A 56 -22.63 11.05 14.18
C PRO A 56 -22.47 12.49 14.68
N ASP A 57 -21.33 12.78 15.32
CA ASP A 57 -21.00 14.07 15.95
C ASP A 57 -20.20 15.04 15.04
N ASP A 58 -19.93 14.68 13.77
CA ASP A 58 -19.18 15.57 12.88
C ASP A 58 -20.01 16.79 12.45
N ALA A 59 -19.37 17.97 12.51
CA ALA A 59 -19.97 19.24 12.07
C ALA A 59 -20.29 19.27 10.56
N ILE A 60 -19.62 18.43 9.77
CA ILE A 60 -19.85 18.26 8.33
C ILE A 60 -20.09 16.77 8.07
N LYS A 61 -21.32 16.42 7.68
CA LYS A 61 -21.70 15.05 7.31
C LYS A 61 -21.46 14.83 5.83
N VAL A 62 -20.45 14.04 5.51
CA VAL A 62 -20.17 13.51 4.17
C VAL A 62 -20.99 12.25 4.00
N GLY A 63 -21.70 12.12 2.89
CA GLY A 63 -22.52 10.95 2.60
C GLY A 63 -21.70 9.66 2.49
N ASP A 64 -22.33 8.53 2.79
CA ASP A 64 -21.67 7.22 2.74
C ASP A 64 -21.31 6.83 1.31
N ILE A 65 -20.11 6.27 1.15
CA ILE A 65 -19.60 5.86 -0.15
C ILE A 65 -19.87 4.37 -0.32
N ALA A 66 -20.92 4.03 -1.07
CA ALA A 66 -21.27 2.66 -1.43
C ALA A 66 -20.65 2.26 -2.77
N VAL A 67 -19.86 1.19 -2.79
CA VAL A 67 -19.18 0.69 -4.00
C VAL A 67 -19.42 -0.81 -4.13
N SER A 68 -19.75 -1.28 -5.33
CA SER A 68 -19.80 -2.72 -5.61
C SER A 68 -18.40 -3.32 -5.49
N ALA A 69 -18.21 -4.24 -4.54
CA ALA A 69 -16.91 -4.87 -4.27
C ALA A 69 -16.42 -5.65 -5.50
N ALA A 70 -17.30 -6.45 -6.09
CA ALA A 70 -17.03 -7.19 -7.32
C ALA A 70 -16.70 -6.27 -8.49
N GLY A 71 -17.52 -5.23 -8.72
CA GLY A 71 -17.33 -4.28 -9.82
C GLY A 71 -15.99 -3.57 -9.74
N LEU A 72 -15.61 -3.11 -8.54
CA LEU A 72 -14.31 -2.47 -8.32
C LEU A 72 -13.16 -3.47 -8.51
N ALA A 73 -13.30 -4.71 -8.05
CA ALA A 73 -12.29 -5.75 -8.21
C ALA A 73 -12.03 -6.10 -9.69
N PHE A 74 -13.08 -6.20 -10.51
CA PHE A 74 -12.91 -6.43 -11.96
C PHE A 74 -12.17 -5.29 -12.66
N VAL A 75 -12.52 -4.04 -12.34
CA VAL A 75 -11.85 -2.86 -12.91
C VAL A 75 -10.38 -2.81 -12.49
N VAL A 76 -10.09 -3.03 -11.20
CA VAL A 76 -8.71 -3.03 -10.68
C VAL A 76 -7.90 -4.17 -11.28
N ALA A 77 -8.46 -5.38 -11.39
CA ALA A 77 -7.80 -6.52 -12.03
C ALA A 77 -7.44 -6.23 -13.49
N ALA A 78 -8.36 -5.61 -14.25
CA ALA A 78 -8.10 -5.21 -15.63
C ALA A 78 -6.97 -4.17 -15.73
N ILE A 79 -6.94 -3.17 -14.84
CA ILE A 79 -5.87 -2.17 -14.78
C ILE A 79 -4.53 -2.83 -14.46
N LEU A 80 -4.47 -3.71 -13.45
CA LEU A 80 -3.23 -4.39 -13.06
C LEU A 80 -2.71 -5.29 -14.19
N ALA A 81 -3.60 -6.03 -14.86
CA ALA A 81 -3.23 -6.84 -16.02
C ALA A 81 -2.68 -5.98 -17.17
N PHE A 82 -3.30 -4.83 -17.44
CA PHE A 82 -2.82 -3.87 -18.44
C PHE A 82 -1.44 -3.30 -18.07
N LEU A 83 -1.22 -2.92 -16.80
CA LEU A 83 0.08 -2.45 -16.32
C LEU A 83 1.15 -3.54 -16.42
N GLY A 84 0.81 -4.80 -16.10
CA GLY A 84 1.69 -5.95 -16.28
C GLY A 84 2.09 -6.17 -17.74
N ALA A 85 1.12 -6.16 -18.65
CA ALA A 85 1.37 -6.29 -20.09
C ALA A 85 2.22 -5.13 -20.63
N ARG A 86 1.94 -3.90 -20.20
CA ARG A 86 2.72 -2.72 -20.60
C ARG A 86 4.14 -2.77 -20.05
N GLN A 87 4.33 -3.19 -18.79
CA GLN A 87 5.65 -3.36 -18.18
C GLN A 87 6.46 -4.43 -18.91
N TRP A 88 5.83 -5.52 -19.35
CA TRP A 88 6.47 -6.59 -20.12
C TRP A 88 6.95 -6.12 -21.49
N MET A 89 6.11 -5.40 -22.23
CA MET A 89 6.43 -4.95 -23.60
C MET A 89 7.39 -3.76 -23.61
N ARG A 90 7.07 -2.70 -22.87
CA ARG A 90 7.72 -1.39 -23.01
C ARG A 90 8.47 -0.95 -21.77
N GLY A 91 8.14 -1.48 -20.59
CA GLY A 91 8.68 -0.99 -19.32
C GLY A 91 8.28 0.46 -19.01
N PHE A 92 8.35 0.86 -17.75
CA PHE A 92 8.04 2.24 -17.30
C PHE A 92 9.28 3.11 -17.02
N GLY A 93 10.50 2.57 -17.22
CA GLY A 93 11.74 3.30 -17.00
C GLY A 93 11.81 3.89 -15.59
N SER A 94 12.08 5.20 -15.49
CA SER A 94 12.15 5.95 -14.22
C SER A 94 10.83 5.98 -13.44
N ARG A 95 9.68 5.85 -14.11
CA ARG A 95 8.35 5.89 -13.47
C ARG A 95 7.91 4.54 -12.91
N THR A 96 8.74 3.50 -13.02
CA THR A 96 8.40 2.14 -12.57
C THR A 96 7.95 2.10 -11.11
N ASN A 97 8.65 2.79 -10.21
CA ASN A 97 8.31 2.80 -8.79
C ASN A 97 6.98 3.52 -8.51
N LEU A 98 6.71 4.62 -9.23
CA LEU A 98 5.44 5.35 -9.10
C LEU A 98 4.27 4.51 -9.59
N VAL A 99 4.41 3.86 -10.75
CA VAL A 99 3.36 2.98 -11.29
C VAL A 99 3.12 1.79 -10.37
N LEU A 100 4.19 1.25 -9.75
CA LEU A 100 4.08 0.20 -8.75
C LEU A 100 3.35 0.65 -7.48
N ALA A 101 3.66 1.85 -6.98
CA ALA A 101 2.94 2.42 -5.85
C ALA A 101 1.45 2.62 -6.16
N ILE A 102 1.12 3.14 -7.34
CA ILE A 102 -0.27 3.31 -7.78
C ILE A 102 -0.97 1.96 -7.93
N GLY A 103 -0.31 0.97 -8.55
CA GLY A 103 -0.87 -0.37 -8.71
C GLY A 103 -1.14 -1.06 -7.38
N LEU A 104 -0.20 -0.98 -6.43
CA LEU A 104 -0.39 -1.49 -5.07
C LEU A 104 -1.51 -0.74 -4.32
N GLY A 105 -1.63 0.57 -4.52
CA GLY A 105 -2.73 1.36 -3.97
C GLY A 105 -4.09 0.90 -4.49
N LEU A 106 -4.22 0.69 -5.81
CA LEU A 106 -5.44 0.17 -6.42
C LEU A 106 -5.77 -1.25 -5.93
N PHE A 107 -4.77 -2.11 -5.83
CA PHE A 107 -4.92 -3.44 -5.25
C PHE A 107 -5.44 -3.36 -3.81
N ALA A 108 -4.85 -2.50 -2.98
CA ALA A 108 -5.26 -2.33 -1.59
C ALA A 108 -6.70 -1.80 -1.46
N LEU A 109 -7.12 -0.87 -2.35
CA LEU A 109 -8.51 -0.41 -2.41
C LEU A 109 -9.48 -1.55 -2.77
N SER A 110 -9.12 -2.38 -3.74
CA SER A 110 -9.91 -3.56 -4.09
C SER A 110 -9.99 -4.58 -2.97
N PHE A 111 -8.88 -4.81 -2.29
CA PHE A 111 -8.86 -5.65 -1.10
C PHE A 111 -9.76 -5.10 0.00
N LEU A 112 -9.74 -3.77 0.23
CA LEU A 112 -10.56 -3.14 1.25
C LEU A 112 -12.05 -3.21 0.92
N ALA A 113 -12.43 -3.05 -0.35
CA ALA A 113 -13.81 -3.22 -0.81
C ALA A 113 -14.28 -4.66 -0.62
N TRP A 114 -13.44 -5.64 -0.95
CA TRP A 114 -13.75 -7.05 -0.69
C TRP A 114 -13.84 -7.38 0.81
N ALA A 115 -12.92 -6.87 1.63
CA ALA A 115 -12.96 -7.05 3.08
C ALA A 115 -14.19 -6.38 3.72
N ALA A 116 -14.72 -5.35 3.06
CA ALA A 116 -15.92 -4.65 3.44
C ALA A 116 -17.20 -5.25 2.85
N ASP A 117 -17.13 -6.40 2.16
CA ASP A 117 -18.26 -6.97 1.44
C ASP A 117 -19.43 -7.31 2.38
N GLY A 118 -20.62 -6.85 2.01
CA GLY A 118 -21.86 -7.07 2.77
C GLY A 118 -21.92 -6.35 4.13
N ALA A 119 -20.95 -5.49 4.46
CA ALA A 119 -20.90 -4.79 5.74
C ALA A 119 -20.58 -3.29 5.58
N SER A 120 -20.86 -2.53 6.64
CA SER A 120 -20.60 -1.09 6.69
C SER A 120 -19.44 -0.81 7.63
N PHE A 121 -18.38 -0.17 7.14
CA PHE A 121 -17.17 0.12 7.91
C PHE A 121 -16.90 1.63 7.98
N SER A 122 -16.53 2.11 9.17
CA SER A 122 -16.06 3.49 9.33
C SER A 122 -14.63 3.61 8.85
N LEU A 123 -14.42 4.28 7.72
CA LEU A 123 -13.08 4.49 7.16
C LEU A 123 -12.22 5.33 8.13
N VAL A 124 -12.83 6.31 8.79
CA VAL A 124 -12.17 7.15 9.80
C VAL A 124 -11.78 6.34 11.04
N GLY A 125 -12.66 5.45 11.51
CA GLY A 125 -12.36 4.55 12.61
C GLY A 125 -11.19 3.62 12.30
N MET A 126 -11.21 2.98 11.13
CA MET A 126 -10.12 2.10 10.69
C MET A 126 -8.79 2.83 10.56
N PHE A 127 -8.80 4.04 9.98
CA PHE A 127 -7.59 4.85 9.85
C PHE A 127 -7.01 5.27 11.21
N GLN A 128 -7.87 5.65 12.16
CA GLN A 128 -7.44 5.99 13.51
C GLN A 128 -6.81 4.77 14.23
N GLU A 129 -7.41 3.59 14.11
CA GLU A 129 -6.87 2.36 14.70
C GLU A 129 -5.56 1.92 14.03
N ALA A 130 -5.45 2.09 12.71
CA ALA A 130 -4.21 1.84 11.99
C ALA A 130 -3.08 2.75 12.50
N ILE A 131 -3.34 4.05 12.65
CA ILE A 131 -2.35 5.00 13.19
C ILE A 131 -1.94 4.62 14.62
N LYS A 132 -2.91 4.40 15.51
CA LYS A 132 -2.64 4.04 16.92
C LYS A 132 -1.70 2.84 17.02
N ARG A 133 -1.86 1.84 16.16
CA ARG A 133 -1.02 0.63 16.13
C ARG A 133 0.31 0.83 15.40
N ALA A 134 0.34 1.63 14.35
CA ALA A 134 1.56 1.88 13.57
C ALA A 134 2.55 2.81 14.27
N VAL A 135 2.07 3.70 15.12
CA VAL A 135 2.86 4.72 15.82
C VAL A 135 3.99 4.11 16.67
N PRO A 136 3.76 3.16 17.58
CA PRO A 136 4.82 2.58 18.41
C PRO A 136 5.91 1.89 17.59
N ILE A 137 5.52 1.14 16.56
CA ILE A 137 6.44 0.41 15.69
C ILE A 137 7.30 1.39 14.88
N THR A 138 6.70 2.45 14.35
CA THR A 138 7.42 3.48 13.58
C THR A 138 8.44 4.21 14.48
N PHE A 139 8.04 4.62 15.68
CA PHE A 139 8.95 5.26 16.62
C PHE A 139 10.08 4.32 17.06
N GLY A 140 9.78 3.05 17.31
CA GLY A 140 10.77 2.01 17.57
C GLY A 140 11.79 1.89 16.42
N ALA A 141 11.32 1.77 15.18
CA ALA A 141 12.18 1.64 14.01
C ALA A 141 13.08 2.88 13.79
N ILE A 142 12.53 4.10 13.87
CA ILE A 142 13.30 5.35 13.70
C ILE A 142 14.39 5.45 14.79
N SER A 143 14.03 5.11 16.02
CA SER A 143 14.97 5.17 17.15
C SER A 143 16.09 4.12 17.03
N GLY A 144 15.80 2.92 16.52
CA GLY A 144 16.82 1.91 16.20
C GLY A 144 17.82 2.39 15.15
N VAL A 145 17.33 2.94 14.02
CA VAL A 145 18.19 3.49 12.95
C VAL A 145 19.09 4.63 13.48
N LEU A 146 18.61 5.42 14.44
CA LEU A 146 19.42 6.46 15.07
C LEU A 146 20.51 5.88 15.98
N CYS A 147 20.18 4.85 16.77
CA CYS A 147 21.13 4.16 17.64
C CYS A 147 22.23 3.42 16.86
N GLU A 148 21.92 2.87 15.68
CA GLU A 148 22.93 2.29 14.78
C GLU A 148 24.02 3.29 14.42
N ARG A 149 23.70 4.57 14.27
CA ARG A 149 24.70 5.61 13.96
C ARG A 149 25.64 5.93 15.12
N THR A 150 25.27 5.60 16.35
CA THR A 150 26.12 5.79 17.54
C THR A 150 26.82 4.51 17.97
N GLY A 151 26.62 3.40 17.25
CA GLY A 151 27.19 2.09 17.59
C GLY A 151 26.58 1.47 18.85
N ILE A 152 25.41 1.95 19.29
CA ILE A 152 24.71 1.46 20.48
C ILE A 152 23.49 0.66 20.04
N ILE A 153 23.27 -0.50 20.66
CA ILE A 153 22.08 -1.33 20.41
C ILE A 153 21.19 -1.28 21.65
N ASN A 154 20.01 -0.64 21.53
CA ASN A 154 19.07 -0.52 22.65
C ASN A 154 17.97 -1.58 22.56
N ILE A 155 18.13 -2.68 23.32
CA ILE A 155 17.13 -3.77 23.41
C ILE A 155 15.90 -3.35 24.23
N GLY A 156 16.02 -2.32 25.08
CA GLY A 156 14.96 -1.84 25.96
C GLY A 156 14.08 -0.72 25.38
N ILE A 157 14.19 -0.43 24.08
CA ILE A 157 13.59 0.75 23.47
C ILE A 157 12.06 0.76 23.51
N GLU A 158 11.45 -0.41 23.32
CA GLU A 158 10.00 -0.59 23.47
C GLU A 158 9.58 -0.38 24.93
N GLY A 159 10.40 -0.81 25.89
CA GLY A 159 10.15 -0.61 27.31
C GLY A 159 10.20 0.87 27.72
N MET A 160 11.13 1.64 27.16
CA MET A 160 11.20 3.09 27.39
C MET A 160 10.00 3.83 26.78
N LEU A 161 9.57 3.43 25.58
CA LEU A 161 8.38 3.99 24.91
C LEU A 161 7.11 3.67 25.72
N LEU A 162 6.92 2.42 26.13
CA LEU A 162 5.78 2.00 26.96
C LEU A 162 5.81 2.68 28.33
N GLY A 163 6.98 2.81 28.96
CA GLY A 163 7.15 3.52 30.22
C GLY A 163 6.73 4.98 30.10
N GLY A 164 7.19 5.68 29.07
CA GLY A 164 6.78 7.06 28.78
C GLY A 164 5.29 7.18 28.49
N ALA A 165 4.72 6.27 27.70
CA ALA A 165 3.28 6.22 27.41
C ALA A 165 2.44 5.99 28.68
N PHE A 166 2.87 5.09 29.57
CA PHE A 166 2.22 4.81 30.84
C PHE A 166 2.27 6.01 31.79
N THR A 167 3.44 6.63 31.96
CA THR A 167 3.57 7.84 32.78
C THR A 167 2.72 8.98 32.22
N GLY A 168 2.73 9.18 30.90
CA GLY A 168 1.88 10.17 30.23
C GLY A 168 0.39 9.91 30.43
N ALA A 169 -0.04 8.64 30.34
CA ALA A 169 -1.43 8.25 30.57
C ALA A 169 -1.87 8.50 32.03
N ILE A 170 -1.02 8.19 33.02
CA ILE A 170 -1.32 8.47 34.43
C ILE A 170 -1.44 9.97 34.66
N VAL A 171 -0.42 10.74 34.27
CA VAL A 171 -0.37 12.18 34.54
C VAL A 171 -1.46 12.94 33.77
N GLY A 172 -1.79 12.51 32.55
CA GLY A 172 -2.85 13.12 31.73
C GLY A 172 -4.27 12.59 32.00
N SER A 173 -4.45 11.68 32.95
CA SER A 173 -5.77 11.14 33.31
C SER A 173 -6.58 12.03 34.27
N THR A 174 -5.98 13.13 34.73
CA THR A 174 -6.61 14.19 35.53
C THR A 174 -7.12 15.32 34.66
#